data_AF-A0A4Q5T2X6-F1
#
_entry.id   AF-A0A4Q5T2X6-F1
#
_cell.length_a   1.000
_cell.length_b   1.000
_cell.length_c   1.000
_cell.angle_alpha   90.00
_cell.angle_beta   90.00
_cell.angle_gamma   90.00
#
_symmetry.space_group_name_H-M   'P 1'
#
loop_
_entity.id
_entity.type
_entity.pdbx_description
1 polymer ?
#
loop_
_entity_poly.entity_id
_entity_poly.type
_entity_poly.pdbx_seq_one_letter_code
_entity_poly.pdbx_strand_id
1 'polypeptide(L)'
;MRLAGERMRRYLGKACFAASFASALVPTAIAIPSVVWNPSQPDPGLYVLTALYSISIGIPLALLHALLLGLPAYLLLSRRWRFRWWHGLVGGALVAALPIGSMIVWSELAAHSNAADIAGIARVLLYLGLCGAVGGFVFWRKMRPDEAIAA
;
A
#
# COMPACT_ATOMS: atom_id res chain seq x y z
N MET A 1 -31.88 -9.17 -10.62
CA MET A 1 -30.98 -8.09 -10.12
C MET A 1 -30.46 -8.32 -8.70
N ARG A 2 -31.23 -8.84 -7.73
CA ARG A 2 -30.75 -9.06 -6.34
C ARG A 2 -29.51 -9.98 -6.21
N LEU A 3 -29.41 -11.04 -7.02
CA LEU A 3 -28.28 -11.97 -7.00
C LEU A 3 -26.93 -11.36 -7.40
N ALA A 4 -26.94 -10.28 -8.20
CA ALA A 4 -25.71 -9.58 -8.59
C ALA A 4 -25.14 -8.75 -7.43
N GLY A 5 -26.02 -8.22 -6.56
CA GLY A 5 -25.61 -7.40 -5.41
C GLY A 5 -24.92 -8.20 -4.30
N GLU A 6 -25.40 -9.41 -4.01
CA GLU A 6 -24.81 -10.26 -2.96
C GLU A 6 -23.42 -10.77 -3.32
N ARG A 7 -23.19 -11.16 -4.59
CA ARG A 7 -21.85 -11.53 -5.06
C ARG A 7 -20.89 -10.35 -4.90
N MET A 8 -21.31 -9.16 -5.33
CA MET A 8 -20.45 -7.97 -5.26
C MET A 8 -20.04 -7.61 -3.83
N ARG A 9 -20.94 -7.76 -2.83
CA ARG A 9 -20.60 -7.57 -1.41
C ARG A 9 -19.56 -8.57 -0.90
N ARG A 10 -19.65 -9.85 -1.28
CA ARG A 10 -18.68 -10.87 -0.87
C ARG A 10 -17.29 -10.62 -1.48
N TYR A 11 -17.21 -10.12 -2.71
CA TYR A 11 -15.94 -9.74 -3.34
C TYR A 11 -15.32 -8.51 -2.69
N LEU A 12 -16.13 -7.49 -2.40
CA LEU A 12 -15.69 -6.28 -1.69
C LEU A 12 -15.07 -6.64 -0.32
N GLY A 13 -15.69 -7.53 0.45
CA GLY A 13 -15.15 -7.95 1.75
C GLY A 13 -13.77 -8.62 1.64
N LYS A 14 -13.59 -9.55 0.69
CA LYS A 14 -12.30 -10.24 0.47
C LYS A 14 -11.21 -9.29 -0.03
N ALA A 15 -11.57 -8.36 -0.91
CA ALA A 15 -10.67 -7.36 -1.47
C ALA A 15 -10.22 -6.35 -0.40
N CYS A 16 -11.16 -5.84 0.41
CA CYS A 16 -10.85 -4.97 1.54
C CYS A 16 -9.90 -5.68 2.51
N PHE A 17 -10.18 -6.94 2.85
CA PHE A 17 -9.33 -7.67 3.80
C PHE A 17 -7.91 -7.86 3.27
N ALA A 18 -7.74 -8.25 2.00
CA ALA A 18 -6.42 -8.42 1.38
C ALA A 18 -5.64 -7.08 1.29
N ALA A 19 -6.32 -5.99 0.95
CA ALA A 19 -5.71 -4.66 0.90
C ALA A 19 -5.29 -4.15 2.30
N SER A 20 -6.10 -4.41 3.32
CA SER A 20 -5.84 -4.05 4.72
C SER A 20 -4.63 -4.80 5.29
N PHE A 21 -4.51 -6.09 4.94
CA PHE A 21 -3.40 -6.92 5.40
C PHE A 21 -2.09 -6.50 4.74
N ALA A 22 -2.13 -6.17 3.44
CA ALA A 22 -0.97 -5.67 2.72
C ALA A 22 -0.51 -4.30 3.26
N SER A 23 -1.45 -3.38 3.56
CA SER A 23 -1.10 -2.06 4.09
C SER A 23 -0.57 -2.11 5.52
N ALA A 24 -1.04 -3.03 6.36
CA ALA A 24 -0.55 -3.20 7.73
C ALA A 24 0.89 -3.76 7.80
N LEU A 25 1.32 -4.51 6.79
CA LEU A 25 2.66 -5.08 6.71
C LEU A 25 3.73 -4.05 6.30
N VAL A 26 3.34 -2.97 5.61
CA VAL A 26 4.31 -1.96 5.13
C VAL A 26 4.95 -1.17 6.29
N PRO A 27 4.21 -0.63 7.27
CA PRO A 27 4.81 0.05 8.42
C PRO A 27 5.69 -0.88 9.25
N THR A 28 5.29 -2.14 9.44
CA THR A 28 6.11 -3.12 10.18
C THR A 28 7.39 -3.46 9.41
N ALA A 29 7.30 -3.62 8.09
CA ALA A 29 8.46 -3.89 7.24
C ALA A 29 9.45 -2.71 7.16
N ILE A 30 9.04 -1.47 7.48
CA ILE A 30 9.92 -0.30 7.50
C ILE A 30 10.44 -0.02 8.91
N ALA A 31 9.60 -0.20 9.93
CA ALA A 31 9.97 0.00 11.33
C ALA A 31 11.03 -1.00 11.80
N ILE A 32 10.95 -2.27 11.36
CA ILE A 32 11.90 -3.31 11.79
C ILE A 32 13.33 -3.01 11.28
N PRO A 33 13.58 -2.74 9.98
CA PRO A 33 14.91 -2.41 9.51
C PRO A 33 15.48 -1.13 10.11
N SER A 34 14.64 -0.11 10.35
CA SER A 34 15.11 1.16 10.92
C SER A 34 15.55 1.03 12.39
N VAL A 35 14.94 0.12 13.16
CA VAL A 35 15.41 -0.26 14.51
C VAL A 35 16.72 -1.06 14.44
N VAL A 36 16.85 -1.97 13.48
CA VAL A 36 18.03 -2.84 13.35
C VAL A 36 19.26 -2.08 12.84
N TRP A 37 19.08 -1.10 11.96
CA TRP A 37 20.19 -0.43 11.27
C TRP A 37 20.77 0.79 11.99
N ASN A 38 20.05 1.35 12.97
CA ASN A 38 20.51 2.52 13.73
C ASN A 38 20.33 2.32 15.24
N PRO A 39 21.15 1.46 15.87
CA PRO A 39 21.04 1.14 17.30
C PRO A 39 21.31 2.35 18.23
N SER A 40 21.81 3.45 17.68
CA SER A 40 22.07 4.70 18.40
C SER A 40 20.85 5.61 18.57
N GLN A 41 19.68 5.30 17.99
CA GLN A 41 18.45 6.06 18.27
C GLN A 41 17.79 5.55 19.56
N PRO A 42 17.81 6.31 20.67
CA PRO A 42 17.73 5.72 22.00
C PRO A 42 16.35 5.76 22.66
N ASP A 43 15.26 6.07 21.93
CA ASP A 43 13.95 6.23 22.58
C ASP A 43 12.95 5.11 22.22
N PRO A 44 12.95 3.98 22.95
CA PRO A 44 11.99 2.89 22.75
C PRO A 44 10.54 3.38 22.81
N GLY A 45 10.26 4.47 23.55
CA GLY A 45 8.95 5.11 23.60
C GLY A 45 8.48 5.64 22.25
N LEU A 46 9.38 6.21 21.44
CA LEU A 46 9.03 6.76 20.13
C LEU A 46 8.62 5.67 19.13
N TYR A 47 9.27 4.51 19.17
CA TYR A 47 8.91 3.37 18.33
C TYR A 47 7.53 2.81 18.68
N VAL A 48 7.24 2.67 19.99
CA VAL A 48 5.92 2.22 20.45
C VAL A 48 4.84 3.23 20.02
N LEU A 49 5.08 4.53 20.17
CA LEU A 49 4.15 5.57 19.74
C LEU A 49 3.93 5.55 18.22
N THR A 50 4.99 5.36 17.44
CA THR A 50 4.90 5.31 15.97
C THR A 50 4.15 4.06 15.51
N ALA A 51 4.38 2.91 16.16
CA ALA A 51 3.65 1.68 15.91
C ALA A 51 2.17 1.83 16.26
N LEU A 52 1.85 2.38 17.43
CA LEU A 52 0.47 2.65 17.86
C LEU A 52 -0.22 3.62 16.90
N TYR A 53 0.43 4.74 16.53
CA TYR A 53 -0.09 5.69 15.56
C TYR A 53 -0.36 5.02 14.19
N SER A 54 0.59 4.21 13.71
CA SER A 54 0.45 3.47 12.44
C SER A 54 -0.72 2.50 12.48
N ILE A 55 -0.94 1.80 13.60
CA ILE A 55 -2.05 0.87 13.76
C ILE A 55 -3.38 1.61 13.87
N SER A 56 -3.45 2.64 14.72
CA SER A 56 -4.69 3.35 15.04
C SER A 56 -5.16 4.29 13.93
N ILE A 57 -4.25 4.95 13.22
CA ILE A 57 -4.58 5.97 12.21
C ILE A 57 -4.10 5.53 10.82
N GLY A 58 -2.87 5.01 10.74
CA GLY A 58 -2.28 4.60 9.46
C GLY A 58 -3.07 3.52 8.74
N ILE A 59 -3.42 2.42 9.44
CA ILE A 59 -4.19 1.31 8.84
C ILE A 59 -5.56 1.79 8.35
N PRO A 60 -6.41 2.46 9.17
CA PRO A 60 -7.71 2.95 8.68
C PRO A 60 -7.59 3.91 7.50
N LEU A 61 -6.61 4.82 7.51
CA LEU A 61 -6.42 5.79 6.44
C LEU A 61 -5.96 5.11 5.14
N ALA A 62 -5.09 4.10 5.24
CA ALA A 62 -4.65 3.29 4.11
C ALA A 62 -5.81 2.45 3.54
N LEU A 63 -6.65 1.89 4.41
CA LEU A 63 -7.89 1.19 4.04
C LEU A 63 -8.83 2.12 3.28
N LEU A 64 -9.02 3.33 3.79
CA LEU A 64 -9.85 4.35 3.18
C LEU A 64 -9.30 4.77 1.81
N HIS A 65 -7.99 4.97 1.69
CA HIS A 65 -7.33 5.25 0.41
C HIS A 65 -7.49 4.10 -0.59
N ALA A 66 -7.29 2.86 -0.17
CA ALA A 66 -7.49 1.69 -1.02
C ALA A 66 -8.95 1.57 -1.48
N LEU A 67 -9.91 1.91 -0.61
CA LEU A 67 -11.33 1.89 -0.95
C LEU A 67 -11.71 3.03 -1.92
N LEU A 68 -11.24 4.25 -1.65
CA LEU A 68 -11.58 5.45 -2.41
C LEU A 68 -10.89 5.49 -3.77
N LEU A 69 -9.65 5.01 -3.88
CA LEU A 69 -8.86 5.07 -5.12
C LEU A 69 -8.74 3.71 -5.80
N GLY A 70 -8.49 2.66 -5.02
CA GLY A 70 -8.27 1.32 -5.56
C GLY A 70 -9.53 0.71 -6.17
N LEU A 71 -10.70 0.90 -5.53
CA LEU A 71 -11.95 0.34 -6.04
C LEU A 71 -12.39 0.99 -7.36
N PRO A 72 -12.45 2.33 -7.50
CA PRO A 72 -12.82 2.94 -8.78
C PRO A 72 -11.82 2.64 -9.88
N ALA A 73 -10.52 2.65 -9.56
CA ALA A 73 -9.48 2.29 -10.52
C ALA A 73 -9.66 0.86 -11.03
N TYR A 74 -9.89 -0.09 -10.12
CA TYR A 74 -10.18 -1.48 -10.48
C TYR A 74 -11.41 -1.60 -11.38
N LEU A 75 -12.52 -0.97 -11.02
CA LEU A 75 -13.75 -1.01 -11.83
C LEU A 75 -13.59 -0.39 -13.22
N LEU A 76 -12.78 0.67 -13.33
CA LEU A 76 -12.49 1.34 -14.59
C LEU A 76 -11.60 0.48 -15.49
N LEU A 77 -10.54 -0.12 -14.91
CA LEU A 77 -9.62 -1.02 -15.59
C LEU A 77 -10.30 -2.34 -16.01
N SER A 78 -11.12 -2.92 -15.13
CA SER A 78 -11.81 -4.19 -15.40
C SER A 78 -12.81 -4.09 -16.56
N ARG A 79 -13.35 -2.89 -16.82
CA ARG A 79 -14.30 -2.67 -17.92
C ARG A 79 -13.64 -2.56 -19.28
N ARG A 80 -12.41 -2.04 -19.37
CA ARG A 80 -11.78 -1.73 -20.67
C ARG A 80 -10.59 -2.61 -21.00
N TRP A 81 -9.89 -3.16 -20.01
CA TRP A 81 -8.59 -3.80 -20.20
C TRP A 81 -8.57 -5.20 -19.58
N ARG A 82 -7.90 -6.14 -20.24
CA ARG A 82 -7.60 -7.45 -19.64
C ARG A 82 -6.64 -7.24 -18.47
N PHE A 83 -7.16 -7.32 -17.26
CA PHE A 83 -6.41 -7.07 -16.03
C PHE A 83 -5.34 -8.16 -15.81
N ARG A 84 -4.17 -7.96 -16.42
CA ARG A 84 -3.00 -8.85 -16.32
C ARG A 84 -2.28 -8.66 -14.98
N TRP A 85 -1.54 -9.68 -14.55
CA TRP A 85 -0.80 -9.71 -13.28
C TRP A 85 0.15 -8.52 -13.07
N TRP A 86 0.78 -8.05 -14.14
CA TRP A 86 1.71 -6.91 -14.07
C TRP A 86 1.01 -5.58 -13.75
N HIS A 87 -0.29 -5.42 -14.06
CA HIS A 87 -1.04 -4.22 -13.65
C HIS A 87 -1.19 -4.16 -12.13
N GLY A 88 -1.40 -5.32 -11.48
CA GLY A 88 -1.45 -5.42 -10.03
C GLY A 88 -0.12 -5.02 -9.39
N LEU A 89 1.00 -5.53 -9.92
CA LEU A 89 2.34 -5.17 -9.45
C LEU A 89 2.63 -3.68 -9.60
N VAL A 90 2.47 -3.13 -10.82
CA VAL A 90 2.78 -1.72 -11.11
C VAL A 90 1.84 -0.80 -10.34
N GLY A 91 0.54 -1.10 -10.32
CA GLY A 91 -0.44 -0.31 -9.58
C GLY A 91 -0.16 -0.31 -8.09
N GLY A 92 0.13 -1.48 -7.51
CA GLY A 92 0.49 -1.59 -6.09
C GLY A 92 1.78 -0.85 -5.74
N ALA A 93 2.82 -0.96 -6.58
CA ALA A 93 4.08 -0.26 -6.40
C ALA A 93 3.89 1.26 -6.41
N LEU A 94 3.16 1.78 -7.39
CA LEU A 94 2.91 3.22 -7.53
C LEU A 94 2.07 3.77 -6.37
N VAL A 95 1.01 3.06 -5.98
CA VAL A 95 0.13 3.48 -4.87
C VAL A 95 0.88 3.53 -3.53
N ALA A 96 1.83 2.62 -3.30
CA ALA A 96 2.65 2.62 -2.09
C ALA A 96 3.79 3.66 -2.15
N ALA A 97 4.49 3.76 -3.28
CA ALA A 97 5.68 4.59 -3.42
C ALA A 97 5.36 6.08 -3.58
N LEU A 98 4.36 6.45 -4.38
CA LEU A 98 4.13 7.85 -4.76
C LEU A 98 3.74 8.76 -3.59
N PRO A 99 2.75 8.43 -2.73
CA PRO A 99 2.32 9.35 -1.69
C PRO A 99 3.38 9.58 -0.61
N ILE A 100 4.10 8.52 -0.24
CA ILE A 100 5.16 8.62 0.77
C ILE A 100 6.40 9.27 0.15
N GLY A 101 6.73 8.92 -1.09
CA GLY A 101 7.83 9.54 -1.83
C GLY A 101 7.65 11.03 -2.01
N SER A 102 6.46 11.49 -2.40
CA SER A 102 6.18 12.91 -2.54
C SER A 102 6.25 13.63 -1.20
N MET A 103 5.78 13.00 -0.11
CA MET A 103 5.87 13.57 1.23
C MET A 103 7.31 13.69 1.72
N ILE A 104 8.14 12.67 1.52
CA ILE A 104 9.58 12.68 1.89
C ILE A 104 10.32 13.73 1.06
N VAL A 105 10.12 13.75 -0.26
CA VAL A 105 10.75 14.73 -1.14
C VAL A 105 10.34 16.14 -0.73
N TRP A 106 9.05 16.37 -0.44
CA TRP A 106 8.58 17.66 0.02
C TRP A 106 9.18 18.08 1.37
N SER A 107 9.25 17.17 2.35
CA SER A 107 9.84 17.49 3.66
C SER A 107 11.33 17.80 3.56
N GLU A 108 12.07 17.05 2.75
CA GLU A 108 13.50 17.28 2.52
C GLU A 108 13.75 18.62 1.81
N LEU A 109 12.97 18.92 0.77
CA LEU A 109 13.04 20.22 0.08
C LEU A 109 12.70 21.39 1.01
N ALA A 110 11.78 21.20 1.94
CA ALA A 110 11.40 22.24 2.91
C ALA A 110 12.42 22.43 4.04
N ALA A 111 13.12 21.36 4.43
CA ALA A 111 14.02 21.36 5.59
C ALA A 111 15.47 21.75 5.24
N HIS A 112 15.98 21.43 4.05
CA HIS A 112 17.39 21.65 3.70
C HIS A 112 17.55 22.19 2.28
N SER A 113 18.22 23.34 2.16
CA SER A 113 18.65 23.93 0.87
C SER A 113 19.88 23.24 0.25
N ASN A 114 20.49 22.28 0.95
CA ASN A 114 21.68 21.58 0.53
C ASN A 114 21.41 20.09 0.35
N ALA A 115 21.56 19.63 -0.90
CA ALA A 115 21.62 18.24 -1.37
C ALA A 115 20.78 17.22 -0.56
N ALA A 116 19.51 17.07 -0.94
CA ALA A 116 18.71 15.93 -0.51
C ALA A 116 19.49 14.62 -0.77
N ASP A 117 19.49 13.70 0.19
CA ASP A 117 20.07 12.35 0.00
C ASP A 117 19.20 11.55 -0.97
N ILE A 118 19.38 11.80 -2.26
CA ILE A 118 18.64 11.16 -3.35
C ILE A 118 18.79 9.63 -3.26
N ALA A 119 19.94 9.13 -2.83
CA ALA A 119 20.19 7.70 -2.71
C ALA A 119 19.35 7.09 -1.58
N GLY A 120 19.25 7.76 -0.43
CA GLY A 120 18.37 7.37 0.68
C GLY A 120 16.90 7.35 0.27
N ILE A 121 16.42 8.42 -0.36
CA ILE A 121 15.03 8.54 -0.85
C ILE A 121 14.72 7.44 -1.87
N ALA A 122 15.61 7.21 -2.83
CA ALA A 122 15.45 6.17 -3.85
C ALA A 122 15.34 4.77 -3.22
N ARG A 123 16.16 4.46 -2.21
CA ARG A 123 16.07 3.17 -1.50
C ARG A 123 14.73 2.99 -0.79
N VAL A 124 14.28 4.02 -0.06
CA VAL A 124 12.98 3.98 0.65
C VAL A 124 11.83 3.78 -0.35
N LEU A 125 11.85 4.51 -1.46
CA LEU A 125 10.86 4.37 -2.53
C LEU A 125 10.88 2.97 -3.15
N LEU A 126 12.05 2.37 -3.32
CA LEU A 126 12.20 1.05 -3.89
C LEU A 126 11.64 -0.02 -2.95
N TYR A 127 11.94 0.06 -1.64
CA TYR A 127 11.35 -0.84 -0.64
C TYR A 127 9.83 -0.70 -0.57
N LEU A 128 9.32 0.53 -0.51
CA LEU A 128 7.89 0.81 -0.53
C LEU A 128 7.22 0.28 -1.80
N GLY A 129 7.85 0.50 -2.95
CA GLY A 129 7.40 0.02 -4.24
C GLY A 129 7.36 -1.51 -4.30
N LEU A 130 8.37 -2.21 -3.78
CA LEU A 130 8.39 -3.66 -3.70
C LEU A 130 7.29 -4.19 -2.78
N CYS A 131 7.11 -3.62 -1.58
CA CYS A 131 6.03 -4.00 -0.67
C CYS A 131 4.65 -3.75 -1.30
N GLY A 132 4.47 -2.59 -1.94
CA GLY A 132 3.27 -2.25 -2.69
C GLY A 132 3.01 -3.21 -3.84
N ALA A 133 4.04 -3.60 -4.59
CA ALA A 133 3.94 -4.55 -5.67
C ALA A 133 3.43 -5.91 -5.17
N VAL A 134 4.00 -6.43 -4.07
CA VAL A 134 3.53 -7.68 -3.45
C VAL A 134 2.06 -7.57 -3.06
N GLY A 135 1.66 -6.47 -2.41
CA GLY A 135 0.26 -6.22 -2.07
C GLY A 135 -0.66 -6.16 -3.28
N GLY A 136 -0.26 -5.45 -4.33
CA GLY A 136 -0.99 -5.34 -5.58
C GLY A 136 -1.10 -6.65 -6.36
N PHE A 137 -0.07 -7.50 -6.30
CA PHE A 137 -0.12 -8.85 -6.86
C PHE A 137 -1.09 -9.77 -6.11
N VAL A 138 -1.07 -9.73 -4.77
CA VAL A 138 -2.02 -10.49 -3.94
C VAL A 138 -3.45 -10.02 -4.23
N PHE A 139 -3.67 -8.70 -4.33
CA PHE A 139 -4.96 -8.12 -4.72
C PHE A 139 -5.41 -8.61 -6.09
N TRP A 140 -4.54 -8.53 -7.10
CA TRP A 140 -4.84 -9.03 -8.45
C TRP A 140 -5.23 -10.50 -8.43
N ARG A 141 -4.49 -11.34 -7.70
CA ARG A 141 -4.76 -12.78 -7.61
C ARG A 141 -6.13 -13.06 -7.01
N LYS A 142 -6.55 -12.30 -5.99
CA LYS A 142 -7.85 -12.45 -5.32
C LYS A 142 -9.03 -11.87 -6.11
N MET A 143 -8.77 -10.96 -7.03
CA MET A 143 -9.77 -10.28 -7.86
C MET A 143 -9.88 -10.86 -9.27
N ARG A 144 -9.30 -12.04 -9.54
CA ARG A 144 -9.35 -12.65 -10.88
C ARG A 144 -10.81 -12.90 -11.31
N PRO A 145 -11.25 -12.37 -12.47
CA PRO A 145 -12.60 -12.59 -12.98
C PRO A 145 -12.92 -14.07 -13.22
N ASP A 146 -11.90 -14.85 -13.57
CA ASP A 146 -12.00 -16.26 -13.95
C ASP A 146 -12.53 -17.13 -12.79
N GLU A 147 -12.17 -16.79 -11.54
CA GLU A 147 -12.68 -17.47 -10.34
C GLU A 147 -14.13 -17.09 -10.03
N ALA A 148 -14.62 -15.94 -10.53
CA ALA A 148 -15.97 -15.46 -10.28
C ALA A 148 -17.03 -16.06 -11.20
N ILE A 149 -16.62 -16.68 -12.31
CA ILE A 149 -17.51 -17.36 -13.26
C ILE A 149 -17.66 -18.85 -12.89
N ALA A 150 -16.65 -19.44 -12.26
CA ALA A 150 -16.66 -20.85 -11.84
C ALA A 150 -17.37 -21.12 -10.50
N ALA A 151 -17.77 -20.07 -9.76
CA ALA A 151 -18.42 -20.14 -8.44
C ALA A 151 -19.82 -19.49 -8.44
#